data_AF-B0TBR4-F1
#
_entry.id   AF-B0TBR4-F1
#
_cell.length_a   1.000
_cell.length_b   1.000
_cell.length_c   1.000
_cell.angle_alpha   90.00
_cell.angle_beta   90.00
_cell.angle_gamma   90.00
#
_symmetry.space_group_name_H-M   'P 1'
#
loop_
_entity.id
_entity.type
_entity.pdbx_description
1 polymer ?
#
loop_
_entity_poly.entity_id
_entity_poly.type
_entity_poly.pdbx_seq_one_letter_code
_entity_poly.pdbx_strand_id
1 'polypeptide(L)'
;MRKSVDVEKLAQDILNEIGERYLEEIEAAIALMDDGNKDEMNAVLLYAIVSSLKCHSERFAIRLVQKVVDHMHEKWEEAKMNEHKNKL
;
A
#
# COMPACT_ATOMS: atom_id res chain seq x y z
N MET A 1 25.07 -10.12 12.36
CA MET A 1 24.11 -9.03 12.61
C MET A 1 22.75 -9.47 12.09
N ARG A 2 21.71 -9.52 12.95
CA ARG A 2 20.32 -9.69 12.50
C ARG A 2 20.00 -8.48 11.62
N LYS A 3 19.90 -8.65 10.30
CA LYS A 3 19.29 -7.62 9.45
C LYS A 3 17.83 -7.56 9.86
N SER A 4 17.40 -6.51 10.55
CA SER A 4 15.98 -6.28 10.85
C SER A 4 15.21 -6.07 9.56
N VAL A 5 13.91 -6.38 9.56
CA VAL A 5 13.04 -6.00 8.43
C VAL A 5 12.89 -4.49 8.47
N ASP A 6 13.21 -3.81 7.38
CA ASP A 6 13.01 -2.37 7.24
C ASP A 6 11.58 -2.11 6.75
N VAL A 7 10.65 -2.05 7.71
CA VAL A 7 9.22 -1.88 7.45
C VAL A 7 8.92 -0.50 6.88
N GLU A 8 9.68 0.53 7.27
CA GLU A 8 9.51 1.90 6.79
C GLU A 8 9.80 2.00 5.30
N LYS A 9 10.90 1.38 4.84
CA LYS A 9 11.20 1.31 3.41
C LYS A 9 10.13 0.56 2.62
N LEU A 10 9.66 -0.59 3.13
CA LEU A 10 8.59 -1.35 2.47
C LEU A 10 7.29 -0.55 2.38
N ALA A 11 6.94 0.20 3.42
CA ALA A 11 5.79 1.09 3.40
C ALA A 11 5.97 2.19 2.36
N GLN A 12 7.12 2.85 2.31
CA GLN A 12 7.39 3.94 1.36
C GLN A 12 7.35 3.44 -0.09
N ASP A 13 7.92 2.26 -0.40
CA ASP A 13 7.87 1.68 -1.74
C ASP A 13 6.41 1.42 -2.18
N ILE A 14 5.57 0.87 -1.30
CA ILE A 14 4.15 0.64 -1.60
C ILE A 14 3.40 1.98 -1.76
N LEU A 15 3.68 2.97 -0.91
CA LEU A 15 3.06 4.31 -1.00
C LEU A 15 3.45 5.02 -2.30
N ASN A 16 4.68 4.88 -2.78
CA ASN A 16 5.08 5.47 -4.07
C ASN A 16 4.29 4.84 -5.22
N GLU A 17 4.11 3.52 -5.22
CA GLU A 17 3.35 2.82 -6.27
C GLU A 17 1.83 3.11 -6.24
N ILE A 18 1.24 3.23 -5.04
CA ILE A 18 -0.20 3.47 -4.88
C ILE A 18 -0.52 4.97 -4.97
N GLY A 19 0.35 5.81 -4.43
CA GLY A 19 0.14 7.23 -4.20
C GLY A 19 -0.01 8.06 -5.47
N GLU A 20 0.79 7.79 -6.51
CA GLU A 20 0.69 8.52 -7.78
C GLU A 20 -0.69 8.33 -8.42
N ARG A 21 -1.16 7.08 -8.54
CA ARG A 21 -2.49 6.78 -9.10
C ARG A 21 -3.63 7.29 -8.24
N TYR A 22 -3.46 7.21 -6.92
CA TYR A 22 -4.43 7.69 -5.94
C TYR A 22 -4.63 9.22 -6.02
N LEU A 23 -3.53 9.98 -6.16
CA LEU A 23 -3.56 11.43 -6.29
C LEU A 23 -4.28 11.85 -7.58
N GLU A 24 -3.96 11.22 -8.72
CA GLU A 24 -4.60 11.51 -10.01
C GLU A 24 -6.11 11.29 -9.98
N GLU A 25 -6.58 10.20 -9.36
CA GLU A 25 -8.01 9.89 -9.24
C GLU A 25 -8.77 10.93 -8.40
N ILE A 26 -8.16 11.42 -7.32
CA ILE A 26 -8.78 12.44 -6.46
C ILE A 26 -8.76 13.81 -7.12
N GLU A 27 -7.64 14.20 -7.72
CA GLU A 27 -7.51 15.49 -8.41
C GLU A 27 -8.53 15.60 -9.55
N ALA A 28 -8.73 14.51 -10.31
CA ALA A 28 -9.75 14.46 -11.35
C ALA A 28 -11.18 14.61 -10.79
N ALA A 29 -11.49 13.95 -9.67
CA ALA A 29 -12.79 14.06 -9.03
C ALA A 29 -13.07 15.45 -8.46
N ILE A 30 -12.05 16.10 -7.87
CA ILE A 30 -12.15 17.48 -7.34
C ILE A 30 -12.33 18.47 -8.49
N ALA A 31 -11.58 18.34 -9.58
CA ALA A 31 -11.73 19.22 -10.75
C ALA A 31 -13.15 19.18 -11.33
N LEU A 32 -13.80 18.01 -11.29
CA LEU A 32 -15.21 17.86 -11.69
C LEU A 32 -16.19 18.49 -10.70
N MET A 33 -15.84 18.65 -9.43
CA MET A 33 -16.68 19.32 -8.43
C MET A 33 -16.62 20.85 -8.59
N ASP A 34 -15.44 21.38 -8.89
CA ASP A 34 -15.21 22.84 -9.01
C ASP A 34 -15.87 23.46 -10.26
N ASP A 35 -16.24 22.65 -11.27
CA ASP A 35 -16.82 23.11 -12.55
C ASP A 35 -18.32 23.50 -12.46
N GLY A 36 -18.81 23.86 -11.27
CA GLY A 36 -20.18 24.38 -11.07
C GLY A 36 -21.28 23.32 -11.04
N ASN A 37 -20.93 22.07 -10.67
CA ASN A 37 -21.88 20.96 -10.61
C ASN A 37 -22.94 21.12 -9.50
N LYS A 38 -24.15 20.57 -9.75
CA LYS A 38 -25.28 20.57 -8.79
C LYS A 38 -24.93 19.73 -7.55
N ASP A 39 -25.51 20.07 -6.39
CA ASP A 39 -25.25 19.43 -5.09
C ASP A 39 -25.29 17.89 -5.11
N GLU A 40 -26.19 17.28 -5.88
CA GLU A 40 -26.25 15.82 -6.05
C GLU A 40 -25.01 15.24 -6.75
N MET A 41 -24.49 15.90 -7.79
CA MET A 41 -23.28 15.45 -8.49
C MET A 41 -22.06 15.58 -7.58
N ASN A 42 -21.98 16.65 -6.79
CA ASN A 42 -20.92 16.83 -5.79
C ASN A 42 -20.97 15.75 -4.71
N ALA A 43 -22.17 15.33 -4.27
CA ALA A 43 -22.31 14.21 -3.33
C ALA A 43 -21.83 12.87 -3.91
N VAL A 44 -22.10 12.61 -5.20
CA VAL A 44 -21.61 11.42 -5.91
C VAL A 44 -20.08 11.45 -6.06
N LEU A 45 -19.51 12.61 -6.40
CA LEU A 45 -18.06 12.78 -6.52
C LEU A 45 -17.35 12.63 -5.17
N LEU A 46 -17.90 13.19 -4.08
CA LEU A 46 -17.42 12.96 -2.72
C LEU A 46 -17.45 11.49 -2.32
N TYR A 47 -18.53 10.78 -2.66
CA TYR A 47 -18.62 9.34 -2.43
C TYR A 47 -17.53 8.57 -3.20
N ALA A 48 -17.28 8.95 -4.45
CA ALA A 48 -16.22 8.34 -5.26
C ALA A 48 -14.83 8.57 -4.65
N ILE A 49 -14.53 9.78 -4.17
CA ILE A 49 -13.28 10.12 -3.47
C ILE A 49 -13.12 9.26 -2.20
N VAL A 50 -14.14 9.21 -1.34
CA VAL A 50 -14.10 8.42 -0.10
C VAL A 50 -13.95 6.93 -0.39
N SER A 51 -14.63 6.42 -1.42
CA SER A 51 -14.52 5.02 -1.83
C SER A 51 -13.13 4.69 -2.39
N SER A 52 -12.53 5.59 -3.18
CA SER A 52 -11.16 5.42 -3.68
C SER A 52 -10.15 5.42 -2.52
N LEU A 53 -10.24 6.39 -1.61
CA LEU A 53 -9.48 6.45 -0.35
C LEU A 53 -9.52 5.13 0.44
N LYS A 54 -10.72 4.58 0.63
CA LYS A 54 -10.91 3.31 1.32
C LYS A 54 -10.22 2.15 0.59
N CYS A 55 -10.43 2.04 -0.72
CA CYS A 55 -9.84 0.97 -1.54
C CYS A 55 -8.30 0.99 -1.49
N HIS A 56 -7.69 2.17 -1.65
CA HIS A 56 -6.24 2.32 -1.68
C HIS A 56 -5.60 2.10 -0.30
N SER A 57 -6.25 2.53 0.78
CA SER A 57 -5.78 2.28 2.16
C SER A 57 -5.85 0.78 2.54
N GLU A 58 -6.92 0.08 2.18
CA GLU A 58 -7.04 -1.37 2.35
C GLU A 58 -5.95 -2.12 1.55
N ARG A 59 -5.75 -1.73 0.28
CA ARG A 59 -4.70 -2.31 -0.57
C ARG A 59 -3.31 -2.08 0.01
N PHE A 60 -3.02 -0.87 0.50
CA PHE A 60 -1.76 -0.57 1.16
C PHE A 60 -1.52 -1.50 2.36
N ALA A 61 -2.49 -1.60 3.27
CA ALA A 61 -2.37 -2.41 4.48
C ALA A 61 -2.13 -3.89 4.17
N ILE A 62 -2.89 -4.46 3.23
CA ILE A 62 -2.75 -5.86 2.81
C ILE A 62 -1.35 -6.11 2.24
N ARG A 63 -0.89 -5.26 1.31
CA ARG A 63 0.42 -5.42 0.67
C ARG A 63 1.57 -5.29 1.66
N LEU A 64 1.47 -4.37 2.63
CA LEU A 64 2.49 -4.21 3.65
C LEU A 64 2.62 -5.46 4.53
N VAL A 65 1.48 -5.98 5.01
CA VAL A 65 1.46 -7.21 5.82
C VAL A 65 2.03 -8.38 5.03
N GLN A 66 1.63 -8.56 3.77
CA GLN A 66 2.14 -9.61 2.90
C GLN A 66 3.67 -9.53 2.74
N LYS A 67 4.20 -8.37 2.34
CA LYS A 67 5.65 -8.20 2.15
C LYS A 67 6.45 -8.45 3.44
N VAL A 68 5.92 -8.03 4.59
CA VAL A 68 6.58 -8.27 5.89
C VAL A 68 6.58 -9.77 6.22
N VAL A 69 5.45 -10.46 6.04
CA VAL A 69 5.33 -11.90 6.28
C VAL A 69 6.26 -12.69 5.35
N ASP A 70 6.27 -12.37 4.07
CA ASP A 70 7.13 -13.03 3.07
C ASP A 70 8.61 -12.87 3.44
N HIS A 71 9.02 -11.66 3.79
CA HIS A 71 10.40 -11.39 4.19
C HIS A 71 10.80 -12.08 5.51
N MET A 72 9.85 -12.23 6.44
CA MET A 72 10.08 -13.01 7.66
C MET A 72 10.21 -14.52 7.36
N HIS A 73 9.40 -15.03 6.42
CA HIS A 73 9.42 -16.42 5.99
C HIS A 73 10.72 -16.77 5.26
N GLU A 74 11.15 -15.94 4.30
CA GLU A 74 12.44 -16.09 3.60
C GLU A 74 13.61 -16.20 4.59
N LYS A 75 13.67 -15.30 5.58
CA LYS A 75 14.70 -15.34 6.63
C LYS A 75 14.67 -16.60 7.46
N TRP A 76 13.47 -17.13 7.73
CA TRP A 76 13.33 -18.36 8.50
C TRP A 76 13.87 -19.57 7.72
N GLU A 77 13.56 -19.65 6.42
CA GLU A 77 14.09 -20.69 5.53
C GLU A 77 15.61 -20.59 5.39
N GLU A 78 16.16 -19.39 5.19
CA GLU A 78 17.62 -19.17 5.14
C GLU A 78 18.31 -19.63 6.43
N ALA A 79 17.73 -19.33 7.60
CA ALA A 79 18.27 -19.74 8.88
C ALA A 79 18.31 -21.27 9.01
N LYS A 80 17.23 -21.96 8.64
CA LYS A 80 17.16 -23.43 8.65
C LYS A 80 18.20 -24.08 7.74
N MET A 81 18.37 -23.55 6.52
CA MET A 81 19.33 -24.08 5.55
C MET A 81 20.78 -23.94 6.05
N ASN A 82 21.10 -22.83 6.73
CA ASN A 82 22.43 -22.61 7.29
C ASN A 82 22.72 -23.51 8.51
N GLU A 83 21.71 -23.80 9.35
CA GLU A 83 21.86 -24.77 10.44
C GLU A 83 22.11 -26.20 9.94
N HIS A 84 21.50 -26.59 8.82
CA HIS A 84 21.70 -27.92 8.24
C HIS A 84 23.12 -28.08 7.66
N LYS A 85 23.65 -27.03 7.01
CA LYS A 85 25.02 -27.01 6.46
C LYS A 85 26.10 -27.08 7.54
N ASN A 86 25.90 -26.46 8.70
CA ASN A 86 26.89 -26.45 9.79
C ASN A 86 26.88 -27.72 10.64
N LYS A 87 25.95 -28.64 10.40
CA LYS A 87 25.84 -29.94 11.09
C LYS A 87 26.40 -31.11 10.27
N LEU A 88 26.79 -30.86 9.01
CA LEU A 88 27.51 -31.78 8.11
C LEU A 88 28.99 -31.41 8.09
#